data_AF-A0A7R9DEY0-F1
#
_entry.id   AF-A0A7R9DEY0-F1
#
_cell.length_a   1.000
_cell.length_b   1.000
_cell.length_c   1.000
_cell.angle_alpha   90.00
_cell.angle_beta   90.00
_cell.angle_gamma   90.00
#
_symmetry.space_group_name_H-M   'P 1'
#
loop_
_entity.id
_entity.type
_entity.pdbx_description
1 polymer ?
#
loop_
_entity_poly.entity_id
_entity_poly.type
_entity_poly.pdbx_seq_one_letter_code
_entity_poly.pdbx_strand_id
1 'polypeptide(L)'
;MGLSYRLHHSTSRTHYEVLSRYLKNELSVMGEIDGFSAWRENEAIKLSDLVQRRLKFLQNPPSCDKAKKLVCSLNKKCGYGCQIHHLAYCMIIAYGTEHTLILDSKEWSYHKGGWEEVFQPLSNNCTDKGDAHFTLWPGIDGEDQNLLLPFVDYLKSPPPYLPLAVPEDLVPRLSKFHGFPFIWWIGQILKYLLQPQETTQKLIAEAANQLDFRKPIVGQVI
;
A
#
# COMPACT_ATOMS: atom_id res chain seq x y z
N MET A 1 -43.80 -41.98 6.57
CA MET A 1 -42.85 -41.21 7.39
C MET A 1 -41.75 -40.68 6.48
N GLY A 2 -41.57 -39.35 6.31
CA GLY A 2 -40.43 -38.85 5.52
C GLY A 2 -40.49 -37.45 4.89
N LEU A 3 -41.49 -36.61 5.14
CA LEU A 3 -41.61 -35.29 4.47
C LEU A 3 -41.46 -34.06 5.39
N SER A 4 -41.18 -34.22 6.68
CA SER A 4 -41.14 -33.11 7.64
C SER A 4 -39.74 -32.48 7.87
N TYR A 5 -38.65 -33.14 7.46
CA TYR A 5 -37.29 -32.69 7.81
C TYR A 5 -36.67 -31.63 6.87
N ARG A 6 -37.16 -31.44 5.63
CA ARG A 6 -36.58 -30.47 4.69
C ARG A 6 -37.05 -29.03 4.87
N LEU A 7 -38.25 -28.80 5.42
CA LEU A 7 -38.82 -27.45 5.56
C LEU A 7 -38.28 -26.68 6.77
N HIS A 8 -37.92 -27.37 7.86
CA HIS A 8 -37.34 -26.75 9.05
C HIS A 8 -35.89 -26.26 8.86
N HIS A 9 -35.13 -26.91 7.97
CA HIS A 9 -33.70 -26.60 7.81
C HIS A 9 -33.46 -25.31 6.99
N SER A 10 -34.34 -24.97 6.03
CA SER A 10 -34.22 -23.72 5.26
C SER A 10 -34.73 -22.50 6.05
N THR A 11 -35.79 -22.66 6.84
CA THR A 11 -36.33 -21.61 7.73
C THR A 11 -35.41 -21.31 8.91
N SER A 12 -34.71 -22.31 9.44
CA SER A 12 -33.70 -22.12 10.48
C SER A 12 -32.48 -21.36 9.96
N ARG A 13 -32.00 -21.69 8.75
CA ARG A 13 -30.87 -21.00 8.10
C ARG A 13 -31.16 -19.53 7.82
N THR A 14 -32.37 -19.20 7.35
CA THR A 14 -32.76 -17.79 7.14
C THR A 14 -32.91 -17.01 8.46
N HIS A 15 -33.37 -17.65 9.54
CA HIS A 15 -33.41 -17.00 10.87
C HIS A 15 -32.01 -16.66 11.40
N TYR A 16 -31.04 -17.57 11.27
CA TYR A 16 -29.66 -17.30 11.68
C TYR A 16 -29.01 -16.19 10.85
N GLU A 17 -29.29 -16.14 9.54
CA GLU A 17 -28.80 -15.06 8.67
C GLU A 17 -29.38 -13.69 9.06
N VAL A 18 -30.69 -13.63 9.35
CA VAL A 18 -31.35 -12.41 9.82
C VAL A 18 -30.79 -11.98 11.18
N LEU A 19 -30.65 -12.90 12.13
CA LEU A 19 -30.07 -12.61 13.44
C LEU A 19 -28.63 -12.12 13.32
N SER A 20 -27.80 -12.76 12.47
CA SER A 20 -26.42 -12.33 12.23
C SER A 20 -26.34 -10.92 11.65
N ARG A 21 -27.22 -10.58 10.69
CA ARG A 21 -27.31 -9.22 10.14
C ARG A 21 -27.73 -8.21 11.20
N TYR A 22 -28.73 -8.55 12.01
CA TYR A 22 -29.19 -7.70 13.11
C TYR A 22 -28.05 -7.42 14.10
N LEU A 23 -27.35 -8.45 14.57
CA LEU A 23 -26.21 -8.29 15.50
C LEU A 23 -25.08 -7.45 14.90
N LYS A 24 -24.76 -7.64 13.60
CA LYS A 24 -23.76 -6.81 12.91
C LYS A 24 -24.18 -5.34 12.83
N ASN A 25 -25.47 -5.08 12.60
CA ASN A 25 -26.01 -3.73 12.59
C ASN A 25 -25.92 -3.07 13.97
N GLU A 26 -26.33 -3.77 15.03
CA GLU A 26 -26.21 -3.28 16.41
C GLU A 26 -24.75 -2.96 16.77
N LEU A 27 -23.80 -3.85 16.42
CA LEU A 27 -22.36 -3.58 16.61
C LEU A 27 -21.87 -2.33 15.85
N SER A 28 -22.39 -2.11 14.64
CA SER A 28 -22.06 -0.91 13.85
C SER A 28 -22.58 0.36 14.52
N VAL A 29 -23.85 0.34 14.94
CA VAL A 29 -24.52 1.47 15.60
C VAL A 29 -23.87 1.80 16.94
N MET A 30 -23.50 0.79 17.73
CA MET A 30 -22.76 1.00 18.99
C MET A 30 -21.49 1.82 18.78
N GLY A 31 -20.72 1.49 17.74
CA GLY A 31 -19.47 2.19 17.45
C GLY A 31 -19.62 3.62 16.93
N GLU A 32 -20.85 4.05 16.59
CA GLU A 32 -21.18 5.42 16.20
C GLU A 32 -21.66 6.25 17.40
N ILE A 33 -22.49 5.68 18.26
CA ILE A 33 -23.12 6.37 19.41
C ILE A 33 -22.10 6.71 20.50
N ASP A 34 -21.08 5.87 20.69
CA ASP A 34 -20.09 5.99 21.74
C ASP A 34 -18.98 7.04 21.46
N GLY A 35 -19.04 7.70 20.29
CA GLY A 35 -18.07 8.71 19.86
C GLY A 35 -16.72 8.12 19.37
N PHE A 36 -16.53 6.79 19.45
CA PHE A 36 -15.29 6.17 19.02
C PHE A 36 -15.13 6.17 17.50
N SER A 37 -16.20 6.29 16.72
CA SER A 37 -16.10 6.43 15.25
C SER A 37 -15.30 7.66 14.83
N ALA A 38 -15.66 8.83 15.35
CA ALA A 38 -14.95 10.07 15.07
C ALA A 38 -13.49 10.02 15.57
N TRP A 39 -13.25 9.38 16.72
CA TRP A 39 -11.89 9.16 17.22
C TRP A 39 -11.07 8.26 16.29
N ARG A 40 -11.63 7.14 15.82
CA ARG A 40 -10.97 6.19 14.90
C ARG A 40 -10.60 6.87 13.58
N GLU A 41 -11.50 7.67 13.01
CA GLU A 41 -11.24 8.41 11.78
C GLU A 41 -10.10 9.43 11.97
N ASN A 42 -10.18 10.26 13.01
CA ASN A 42 -9.16 11.26 13.30
C ASN A 42 -7.78 10.63 13.56
N GLU A 43 -7.74 9.51 14.30
CA GLU A 43 -6.49 8.81 14.57
C GLU A 43 -5.90 8.15 13.30
N ALA A 44 -6.76 7.58 12.44
CA ALA A 44 -6.34 7.05 11.15
C ALA A 44 -5.75 8.14 10.24
N ILE A 45 -6.35 9.33 10.20
CA ILE A 45 -5.83 10.50 9.46
C ILE A 45 -4.47 10.91 10.02
N LYS A 46 -4.36 11.12 11.34
CA LYS A 46 -3.10 11.54 11.99
C LYS A 46 -1.95 10.57 11.74
N LEU A 47 -2.22 9.26 11.79
CA LEU A 47 -1.21 8.24 11.50
C LEU A 47 -0.84 8.20 10.02
N SER A 48 -1.82 8.33 9.12
CA SER A 48 -1.55 8.44 7.69
C SER A 48 -0.63 9.63 7.42
N ASP A 49 -0.96 10.80 7.95
CA ASP A 49 -0.14 12.01 7.79
C ASP A 49 1.27 11.86 8.34
N LEU A 50 1.43 11.20 9.49
CA LEU A 50 2.75 10.89 10.04
C LEU A 50 3.58 10.03 9.09
N VAL A 51 3.01 8.93 8.59
CA VAL A 51 3.71 8.02 7.67
C VAL A 51 4.03 8.72 6.35
N GLN A 52 3.07 9.44 5.76
CA GLN A 52 3.29 10.18 4.51
C GLN A 52 4.40 11.23 4.67
N ARG A 53 4.48 11.92 5.82
CA ARG A 53 5.61 12.83 6.11
C ARG A 53 6.95 12.11 6.21
N ARG A 54 7.01 10.94 6.85
CA ARG A 54 8.25 10.14 6.94
C ARG A 54 8.71 9.66 5.57
N LEU A 55 7.79 9.15 4.73
CA LEU A 55 8.10 8.73 3.37
C LEU A 55 8.59 9.90 2.52
N LYS A 56 7.92 11.06 2.61
CA LYS A 56 8.37 12.28 1.91
C LYS A 56 9.75 12.72 2.39
N PHE A 57 10.03 12.69 3.68
CA PHE A 57 11.35 13.02 4.22
C PHE A 57 12.44 12.09 3.69
N LEU A 58 12.21 10.77 3.77
CA LEU A 58 13.13 9.74 3.25
C LEU A 58 13.43 9.92 1.76
N GLN A 59 12.40 10.20 0.97
CA GLN A 59 12.54 10.32 -0.48
C GLN A 59 13.13 11.64 -0.94
N ASN A 60 13.19 12.66 -0.10
CA ASN A 60 13.66 13.99 -0.48
C ASN A 60 14.88 14.41 0.35
N PRO A 61 16.03 13.74 0.18
CA PRO A 61 17.23 14.03 0.96
C PRO A 61 17.74 15.46 0.67
N PRO A 62 18.42 16.13 1.62
CA PRO A 62 18.99 17.46 1.38
C PRO A 62 20.04 17.52 0.25
N SER A 63 20.74 16.40 0.00
CA SER A 63 21.71 16.25 -1.08
C SER A 63 21.56 14.86 -1.68
N CYS A 64 21.11 14.78 -2.94
CA CYS A 64 20.91 13.51 -3.63
C CYS A 64 22.22 12.74 -3.83
N ASP A 65 23.33 13.44 -4.08
CA ASP A 65 24.64 12.81 -4.31
C ASP A 65 25.22 12.13 -3.07
N LYS A 66 24.83 12.58 -1.87
CA LYS A 66 25.27 12.03 -0.58
C LYS A 66 24.24 11.09 0.04
N ALA A 67 23.05 10.99 -0.55
CA ALA A 67 21.99 10.13 -0.04
C ALA A 67 22.35 8.66 -0.26
N LYS A 68 21.98 7.82 0.69
CA LYS A 68 21.97 6.37 0.47
C LYS A 68 20.85 6.04 -0.50
N LYS A 69 21.14 5.31 -1.58
CA LYS A 69 20.14 5.03 -2.63
C LYS A 69 19.86 3.53 -2.74
N LEU A 70 18.59 3.18 -2.88
CA LEU A 70 18.17 1.83 -3.23
C LEU A 70 17.49 1.88 -4.58
N VAL A 71 18.02 1.15 -5.56
CA VAL A 71 17.47 1.10 -6.92
C VAL A 71 16.54 -0.11 -7.06
N CYS A 72 15.35 0.13 -7.61
CA CYS A 72 14.33 -0.87 -7.88
C CYS A 72 13.89 -0.80 -9.35
N SER A 73 13.92 -1.93 -10.06
CA SER A 73 13.47 -2.00 -11.45
C SER A 73 12.00 -2.42 -11.53
N LEU A 74 11.17 -1.62 -12.21
CA LEU A 74 9.72 -1.89 -12.28
C LEU A 74 9.37 -3.06 -13.21
N ASN A 75 10.24 -3.37 -14.18
CA ASN A 75 9.98 -4.30 -15.29
C ASN A 75 10.07 -5.78 -14.94
N LYS A 76 9.51 -6.18 -13.79
CA LYS A 76 9.27 -7.58 -13.48
C LYS A 76 8.31 -8.18 -14.50
N LYS A 77 8.62 -9.37 -15.03
CA LYS A 77 7.80 -10.09 -16.03
C LYS A 77 6.52 -10.67 -15.41
N CYS A 78 5.55 -9.81 -15.09
CA CYS A 78 4.23 -10.15 -14.58
C CYS A 78 3.22 -9.00 -14.83
N GLY A 79 1.97 -9.16 -14.42
CA GLY A 79 0.94 -8.12 -14.61
C GLY A 79 1.12 -6.88 -13.72
N TYR A 80 0.36 -5.81 -14.01
CA TYR A 80 0.41 -4.50 -13.33
C TYR A 80 0.37 -4.63 -11.81
N GLY A 81 -0.61 -5.34 -11.25
CA GLY A 81 -0.74 -5.50 -9.80
C GLY A 81 0.49 -6.17 -9.16
N CYS A 82 1.13 -7.12 -9.85
CA CYS A 82 2.36 -7.75 -9.39
C CYS A 82 3.55 -6.78 -9.43
N GLN A 83 3.67 -5.94 -10.46
CA GLN A 83 4.70 -4.90 -10.55
C GLN A 83 4.51 -3.81 -9.48
N ILE A 84 3.27 -3.39 -9.21
CA ILE A 84 2.96 -2.43 -8.13
C ILE A 84 3.30 -3.02 -6.76
N HIS A 85 2.97 -4.29 -6.51
CA HIS A 85 3.40 -4.97 -5.28
C HIS A 85 4.92 -5.09 -5.18
N HIS A 86 5.62 -5.31 -6.30
CA HIS A 86 7.08 -5.28 -6.32
C HIS A 86 7.61 -3.89 -5.92
N LEU A 87 7.05 -2.81 -6.45
CA LEU A 87 7.44 -1.46 -6.07
C LEU A 87 7.16 -1.15 -4.58
N ALA A 88 6.01 -1.60 -4.07
CA ALA A 88 5.68 -1.48 -2.63
C ALA A 88 6.70 -2.24 -1.75
N TYR A 89 7.09 -3.45 -2.16
CA TYR A 89 8.16 -4.21 -1.52
C TYR A 89 9.48 -3.44 -1.49
N CYS A 90 9.89 -2.84 -2.62
CA CYS A 90 11.11 -2.03 -2.69
C CYS A 90 11.05 -0.84 -1.74
N MET A 91 9.90 -0.14 -1.70
CA MET A 91 9.70 1.01 -0.83
C MET A 91 9.74 0.65 0.66
N ILE A 92 9.21 -0.52 1.04
CA ILE A 92 9.28 -1.02 2.42
C ILE A 92 10.73 -1.29 2.84
N ILE A 93 11.53 -1.92 1.98
CA ILE A 93 12.95 -2.15 2.27
C ILE A 93 13.73 -0.85 2.31
N ALA A 94 13.49 0.06 1.36
CA ALA A 94 14.11 1.38 1.34
C ALA A 94 13.80 2.17 2.63
N TYR A 95 12.55 2.10 3.10
CA TYR A 95 12.14 2.70 4.37
C TYR A 95 12.85 2.08 5.58
N GLY A 96 12.89 0.74 5.67
CA GLY A 96 13.54 0.04 6.79
C GLY A 96 15.06 0.23 6.85
N THR A 97 15.69 0.51 5.71
CA THR A 97 17.14 0.69 5.57
C THR A 97 17.56 2.16 5.45
N GLU A 98 16.63 3.10 5.53
CA GLU A 98 16.86 4.54 5.38
C GLU A 98 17.53 4.95 4.05
N HIS A 99 17.17 4.26 2.96
CA HIS A 99 17.61 4.62 1.62
C HIS A 99 16.52 5.39 0.87
N THR A 100 16.92 6.39 0.09
CA THR A 100 16.06 6.98 -0.93
C THR A 100 15.86 5.98 -2.07
N LEU A 101 14.61 5.61 -2.33
CA LEU A 101 14.22 4.72 -3.41
C LEU A 101 14.33 5.44 -4.76
N ILE A 102 15.14 4.86 -5.65
CA ILE A 102 15.25 5.25 -7.06
C ILE A 102 14.53 4.21 -7.90
N LEU A 103 13.56 4.65 -8.69
CA LEU A 103 12.76 3.79 -9.55
C LEU A 103 13.33 3.79 -10.96
N ASP A 104 13.71 2.61 -11.46
CA ASP A 104 13.99 2.40 -12.87
C ASP A 104 12.73 1.88 -13.57
N SER A 105 12.01 2.79 -14.22
CA SER A 105 10.80 2.52 -15.01
C SER A 105 10.99 2.73 -16.51
N LYS A 106 12.22 2.81 -17.01
CA LYS A 106 12.45 2.97 -18.46
C LYS A 106 11.90 1.75 -19.20
N GLU A 107 11.27 1.98 -20.35
CA GLU A 107 10.64 0.94 -21.16
C GLU A 107 9.61 0.10 -20.38
N TRP A 108 8.86 0.74 -19.48
CA TRP A 108 7.84 0.05 -18.71
C TRP A 108 6.79 -0.61 -19.62
N SER A 109 6.50 -1.90 -19.39
CA SER A 109 5.63 -2.72 -20.26
C SER A 109 4.22 -2.15 -20.43
N TYR A 110 3.74 -1.33 -19.49
CA TYR A 110 2.42 -0.69 -19.54
C TYR A 110 2.45 0.72 -20.13
N HIS A 111 3.61 1.40 -20.11
CA HIS A 111 3.76 2.74 -20.69
C HIS A 111 5.23 3.02 -21.00
N LYS A 112 5.60 3.17 -22.28
CA LYS A 112 7.01 3.30 -22.69
C LYS A 112 7.72 4.54 -22.12
N GLY A 113 6.96 5.61 -21.85
CA GLY A 113 7.50 6.83 -21.22
C GLY A 113 7.80 6.68 -19.71
N GLY A 114 7.43 5.56 -19.10
CA GLY A 114 7.76 5.24 -17.72
C GLY A 114 6.66 5.59 -16.71
N TRP A 115 7.04 5.59 -15.43
CA TRP A 115 6.15 5.77 -14.30
C TRP A 115 5.49 7.16 -14.28
N GLU A 116 6.29 8.18 -14.60
CA GLU A 116 5.96 9.59 -14.49
C GLU A 116 4.89 10.05 -15.49
N GLU A 117 4.53 9.21 -16.45
CA GLU A 117 3.45 9.45 -17.41
C GLU A 117 2.05 9.25 -16.79
N VAL A 118 1.97 8.52 -15.67
CA VAL A 118 0.71 8.19 -14.98
C VAL A 118 0.72 8.65 -13.53
N PHE A 119 1.87 8.56 -12.86
CA PHE A 119 2.02 8.88 -11.44
C PHE A 119 3.09 9.97 -11.22
N GLN A 120 3.07 10.61 -10.06
CA GLN A 120 4.12 11.55 -9.66
C GLN A 120 5.46 10.81 -9.48
N PRO A 121 6.61 11.48 -9.70
CA PRO A 121 7.90 10.93 -9.35
C PRO A 121 7.97 10.63 -7.84
N LEU A 122 8.72 9.59 -7.47
CA LEU A 122 8.80 9.16 -6.06
C LEU A 122 9.54 10.16 -5.16
N SER A 123 10.29 11.09 -5.76
CA SER A 123 11.06 12.15 -5.12
C SER A 123 10.97 13.43 -5.96
N ASN A 124 11.01 14.58 -5.31
CA ASN A 124 11.04 15.88 -5.99
C ASN A 124 12.47 16.32 -6.31
N ASN A 125 13.49 15.78 -5.63
CA ASN A 125 14.86 16.27 -5.72
C ASN A 125 15.93 15.16 -5.87
N CYS A 126 15.54 13.89 -5.87
CA CYS A 126 16.45 12.76 -6.00
C CYS A 126 15.80 11.59 -6.75
N THR A 127 15.81 11.69 -8.07
CA THR A 127 15.17 10.71 -8.98
C THR A 127 16.18 9.90 -9.79
N ASP A 128 17.46 10.29 -9.78
CA ASP A 128 18.50 9.65 -10.57
C ASP A 128 19.52 8.91 -9.69
N LYS A 129 19.96 7.75 -10.19
CA LYS A 129 20.96 6.93 -9.51
C LYS A 129 22.35 7.58 -9.51
N GLY A 130 22.65 8.44 -10.48
CA GLY A 130 23.96 9.03 -10.73
C GLY A 130 24.98 8.00 -11.19
N ASP A 131 26.24 8.40 -11.21
CA ASP A 131 27.38 7.53 -11.56
C ASP A 131 27.94 6.75 -10.35
N ALA A 132 27.16 6.65 -9.28
CA ALA A 132 27.56 5.95 -8.07
C ALA A 132 27.73 4.44 -8.34
N HIS A 133 28.66 3.81 -7.61
CA HIS A 133 28.77 2.35 -7.58
C HIS A 133 27.61 1.77 -6.76
N PHE A 134 27.01 0.68 -7.24
CA PHE A 134 25.95 -0.04 -6.54
C PHE A 134 26.31 -1.49 -6.29
N THR A 135 25.99 -1.96 -5.09
CA THR A 135 26.17 -3.35 -4.68
C THR A 135 24.83 -4.08 -4.70
N LEU A 136 24.80 -5.34 -5.13
CA LEU A 136 23.58 -6.16 -5.09
C LEU A 136 23.23 -6.50 -3.62
N TRP A 137 21.94 -6.40 -3.26
CA TRP A 137 21.44 -6.83 -1.96
C TRP A 137 21.93 -8.26 -1.57
N PRO A 138 22.30 -8.52 -0.31
CA PRO A 138 22.21 -7.61 0.86
C PRO A 138 23.36 -6.61 1.01
N GLY A 139 24.33 -6.61 0.10
CA GLY A 139 25.57 -5.88 0.29
C GLY A 139 26.44 -6.50 1.41
N ILE A 140 27.40 -5.72 1.87
CA ILE A 140 28.24 -5.95 3.05
C ILE A 140 27.67 -5.10 4.19
N ASP A 141 27.36 -5.76 5.31
CA ASP A 141 26.66 -5.16 6.45
C ASP A 141 27.28 -3.83 6.90
N GLY A 142 26.51 -2.74 6.74
CA GLY A 142 26.85 -1.42 7.25
C GLY A 142 27.81 -0.57 6.41
N GLU A 143 28.37 -1.10 5.32
CA GLU A 143 29.35 -0.38 4.48
C GLU A 143 28.75 0.17 3.17
N ASP A 144 27.80 -0.55 2.56
CA ASP A 144 27.25 -0.15 1.28
C ASP A 144 26.22 0.99 1.41
N GLN A 145 26.53 2.14 0.80
CA GLN A 145 25.60 3.27 0.73
C GLN A 145 24.55 3.14 -0.38
N ASN A 146 24.81 2.31 -1.39
CA ASN A 146 24.02 2.25 -2.62
C ASN A 146 23.74 0.80 -3.01
N LEU A 147 22.46 0.44 -3.04
CA LEU A 147 22.02 -0.95 -3.19
C LEU A 147 21.15 -1.15 -4.44
N LEU A 148 21.37 -2.26 -5.12
CA LEU A 148 20.47 -2.80 -6.14
C LEU A 148 19.61 -3.88 -5.49
N LEU A 149 18.29 -3.67 -5.49
CA LEU A 149 17.37 -4.62 -4.89
C LEU A 149 16.80 -5.56 -5.98
N PRO A 150 16.99 -6.89 -5.86
CA PRO A 150 16.43 -7.82 -6.80
C PRO A 150 14.92 -7.96 -6.61
N PHE A 151 14.27 -8.62 -7.58
CA PHE A 151 12.92 -9.11 -7.40
C PHE A 151 12.85 -10.03 -6.18
N VAL A 152 11.71 -9.98 -5.47
CA VAL A 152 11.51 -10.74 -4.23
C VAL A 152 11.77 -12.25 -4.40
N ASP A 153 11.52 -12.82 -5.58
CA ASP A 153 11.75 -14.24 -5.89
C ASP A 153 13.24 -14.63 -5.90
N TYR A 154 14.12 -13.64 -6.06
CA TYR A 154 15.58 -13.80 -6.07
C TYR A 154 16.25 -13.21 -4.83
N LEU A 155 15.46 -12.76 -3.86
CA LEU A 155 15.98 -12.11 -2.66
C LEU A 155 16.72 -13.12 -1.77
N LYS A 156 18.03 -12.96 -1.70
CA LYS A 156 18.86 -13.66 -0.71
C LYS A 156 18.80 -12.89 0.61
N SER A 157 18.77 -13.61 1.74
CA SER A 157 18.74 -13.02 3.09
C SER A 157 17.59 -12.01 3.26
N PRO A 158 16.33 -12.48 3.37
CA PRO A 158 15.18 -11.60 3.49
C PRO A 158 15.29 -10.72 4.76
N PRO A 159 15.13 -9.39 4.64
CA PRO A 159 15.21 -8.50 5.79
C PRO A 159 13.95 -8.60 6.68
N PRO A 160 14.03 -8.14 7.94
CA PRO A 160 12.91 -8.21 8.88
C PRO A 160 11.76 -7.24 8.56
N TYR A 161 11.92 -6.38 7.54
CA TYR A 161 10.92 -5.35 7.18
C TYR A 161 9.79 -5.88 6.30
N LEU A 162 9.89 -7.11 5.79
CA LEU A 162 8.92 -7.66 4.86
C LEU A 162 7.55 -7.88 5.50
N PRO A 163 6.45 -7.72 4.76
CA PRO A 163 5.13 -8.14 5.21
C PRO A 163 5.17 -9.58 5.76
N LEU A 164 4.51 -9.88 6.89
CA LEU A 164 3.48 -9.08 7.57
C LEU A 164 4.02 -8.08 8.62
N ALA A 165 5.31 -7.75 8.60
CA ALA A 165 5.89 -6.79 9.54
C ALA A 165 5.28 -5.38 9.42
N VAL A 166 5.23 -4.67 10.55
CA VAL A 166 4.76 -3.29 10.69
C VAL A 166 5.78 -2.55 11.56
N PRO A 167 6.08 -1.26 11.32
CA PRO A 167 6.94 -0.48 12.20
C PRO A 167 6.44 -0.53 13.65
N GLU A 168 7.32 -0.94 14.57
CA GLU A 168 6.99 -1.21 15.97
C GLU A 168 6.33 -0.02 16.65
N ASP A 169 6.79 1.19 16.36
CA ASP A 169 6.29 2.44 16.93
C ASP A 169 4.84 2.75 16.55
N LEU A 170 4.34 2.19 15.45
CA LEU A 170 2.97 2.39 14.98
C LEU A 170 1.98 1.38 15.57
N VAL A 171 2.44 0.18 15.97
CA VAL A 171 1.60 -0.94 16.39
C VAL A 171 0.63 -0.57 17.53
N PRO A 172 1.06 0.09 18.63
CA PRO A 172 0.15 0.41 19.74
C PRO A 172 -1.01 1.34 19.35
N ARG A 173 -0.83 2.13 18.28
CA ARG A 173 -1.86 3.05 17.79
C ARG A 173 -2.74 2.36 16.73
N LEU A 174 -2.14 1.61 15.80
CA LEU A 174 -2.84 0.90 14.73
C LEU A 174 -3.81 -0.16 15.25
N SER A 175 -3.40 -0.96 16.23
CA SER A 175 -4.25 -2.02 16.79
C SER A 175 -5.53 -1.51 17.46
N LYS A 176 -5.64 -0.20 17.71
CA LYS A 176 -6.84 0.41 18.31
C LYS A 176 -7.96 0.69 17.30
N PHE A 177 -7.66 0.75 15.99
CA PHE A 177 -8.67 1.09 14.99
C PHE A 177 -8.63 0.24 13.72
N HIS A 178 -7.58 -0.56 13.48
CA HIS A 178 -7.47 -1.37 12.27
C HIS A 178 -7.32 -2.87 12.60
N GLY A 179 -8.22 -3.71 12.08
CA GLY A 179 -8.24 -5.15 12.35
C GLY A 179 -7.05 -5.94 11.79
N PHE A 180 -6.34 -5.37 10.79
CA PHE A 180 -5.15 -5.97 10.18
C PHE A 180 -4.05 -4.91 9.97
N PRO A 181 -3.21 -4.59 10.97
CA PRO A 181 -2.25 -3.48 10.90
C PRO A 181 -1.31 -3.51 9.69
N PHE A 182 -0.88 -4.70 9.24
CA PHE A 182 0.01 -4.84 8.08
C PHE A 182 -0.65 -4.41 6.76
N ILE A 183 -1.96 -4.61 6.60
CA ILE A 183 -2.70 -4.15 5.42
C ILE A 183 -2.75 -2.62 5.40
N TRP A 184 -2.98 -2.00 6.56
CA TRP A 184 -2.95 -0.54 6.66
C TRP A 184 -1.57 0.01 6.31
N TRP A 185 -0.50 -0.65 6.78
CA TRP A 185 0.88 -0.26 6.48
C TRP A 185 1.16 -0.30 4.97
N ILE A 186 0.85 -1.41 4.29
CA ILE A 186 0.98 -1.53 2.83
C ILE A 186 0.11 -0.47 2.12
N GLY A 187 -1.09 -0.19 2.64
CA GLY A 187 -1.96 0.86 2.13
C GLY A 187 -1.32 2.25 2.16
N GLN A 188 -0.53 2.58 3.19
CA GLN A 188 0.23 3.85 3.24
C GLN A 188 1.35 3.91 2.20
N ILE A 189 2.04 2.79 1.98
CA ILE A 189 3.08 2.68 0.95
C ILE A 189 2.46 2.90 -0.43
N LEU A 190 1.35 2.21 -0.73
CA LEU A 190 0.64 2.36 -2.00
C LEU A 190 0.07 3.79 -2.17
N LYS A 191 -0.44 4.41 -1.09
CA LYS A 191 -0.89 5.81 -1.12
C LYS A 191 0.23 6.77 -1.53
N TYR A 192 1.45 6.55 -1.06
CA TYR A 192 2.60 7.38 -1.44
C TYR A 192 3.04 7.13 -2.88
N LEU A 193 3.10 5.86 -3.30
CA LEU A 193 3.55 5.51 -4.65
C LEU A 193 2.54 5.97 -5.72
N LEU A 194 1.27 5.66 -5.55
CA LEU A 194 0.22 5.83 -6.57
C LEU A 194 -0.38 7.24 -6.59
N GLN A 195 0.41 8.27 -6.30
CA GLN A 195 -0.02 9.66 -6.45
C GLN A 195 -0.19 9.97 -7.94
N PRO A 196 -1.40 10.24 -8.45
CA PRO A 196 -1.61 10.40 -9.89
C PRO A 196 -1.03 11.71 -10.42
N GLN A 197 -0.68 11.72 -11.71
CA GLN A 197 -0.49 12.96 -12.45
C GLN A 197 -1.80 13.72 -12.60
N GLU A 198 -1.72 15.03 -12.86
CA GLU A 198 -2.93 15.85 -13.08
C GLU A 198 -3.79 15.32 -14.24
N THR A 199 -3.15 14.84 -15.31
CA THR A 199 -3.82 14.24 -16.47
C THR A 199 -4.58 12.98 -16.07
N THR A 200 -3.95 12.09 -15.31
CA THR A 200 -4.56 10.87 -14.77
C THR A 200 -5.69 11.18 -13.80
N GLN A 201 -5.52 12.17 -12.93
CA GLN A 201 -6.56 12.61 -12.01
C GLN A 201 -7.80 13.14 -12.75
N LYS A 202 -7.61 13.91 -13.83
CA LYS A 202 -8.69 14.37 -14.71
C LYS A 202 -9.42 13.21 -15.36
N LEU A 203 -8.67 12.25 -15.93
CA LEU A 203 -9.24 11.06 -16.55
C LEU A 203 -10.11 10.25 -15.55
N ILE A 204 -9.63 10.05 -14.32
CA ILE A 204 -10.39 9.36 -13.27
C ILE A 204 -11.69 10.12 -12.94
N ALA A 205 -11.61 11.44 -12.79
CA ALA A 205 -12.78 12.27 -12.46
C ALA A 205 -13.82 12.26 -13.59
N GLU A 206 -13.37 12.35 -14.85
CA GLU A 206 -14.23 12.26 -16.03
C GLU A 206 -14.91 10.89 -16.12
N ALA A 207 -14.16 9.81 -15.93
CA ALA A 207 -14.72 8.46 -15.92
C ALA A 207 -15.75 8.26 -14.79
N ALA A 208 -15.46 8.76 -13.59
CA ALA A 208 -16.40 8.71 -12.46
C ALA A 208 -17.72 9.45 -12.77
N ASN A 209 -17.64 10.60 -13.44
CA ASN A 209 -18.82 11.36 -13.87
C ASN A 209 -19.61 10.62 -14.96
N GLN A 210 -18.92 10.07 -15.97
CA GLN A 210 -19.56 9.34 -17.08
C GLN A 210 -20.27 8.06 -16.60
N LEU A 211 -19.69 7.37 -15.62
CA LEU A 211 -20.26 6.14 -15.04
C LEU A 211 -21.33 6.42 -13.98
N ASP A 212 -21.59 7.69 -13.67
CA ASP A 212 -22.42 8.12 -12.55
C ASP A 212 -22.03 7.42 -11.23
N PHE A 213 -20.74 7.40 -10.93
CA PHE A 213 -20.17 6.62 -9.83
C PHE A 213 -20.59 7.20 -8.46
N ARG A 214 -21.68 6.67 -7.90
CA ARG A 214 -22.31 7.15 -6.64
C ARG A 214 -22.51 6.03 -5.62
N LYS A 215 -22.57 6.41 -4.34
CA LYS A 215 -22.86 5.50 -3.22
C LYS A 215 -24.38 5.30 -3.03
N PRO A 216 -24.82 4.17 -2.44
CA PRO A 216 -24.02 3.01 -2.06
C PRO A 216 -23.64 2.16 -3.27
N ILE A 217 -22.40 1.67 -3.31
CA ILE A 217 -21.88 0.83 -4.39
C ILE A 217 -21.01 -0.28 -3.81
N VAL A 218 -21.05 -1.46 -4.42
CA VAL A 218 -20.20 -2.61 -4.08
C VAL A 218 -19.36 -2.94 -5.31
N GLY A 219 -18.03 -2.92 -5.17
CA GLY A 219 -17.12 -3.34 -6.23
C GLY A 219 -17.11 -4.86 -6.37
N GLN A 220 -17.19 -5.35 -7.61
CA GLN A 220 -17.02 -6.75 -7.95
C GLN A 220 -15.92 -6.87 -8.99
N VAL A 221 -14.91 -7.69 -8.72
CA VAL A 221 -13.88 -8.08 -9.69
C VAL A 221 -14.23 -9.51 -10.11
N ILE A 222 -14.47 -9.70 -11.41
CA ILE A 222 -14.85 -10.99 -12.01
C ILE A 222 -13.61 -11.64 -12.62
#